data_AF-A0A483N8X7-F1
#
_entry.id   AF-A0A483N8X7-F1
#
_cell.length_a   1.000
_cell.length_b   1.000
_cell.length_c   1.000
_cell.angle_alpha   90.00
_cell.angle_beta   90.00
_cell.angle_gamma   90.00
#
_symmetry.space_group_name_H-M   'P 1'
#
loop_
_entity.id
_entity.type
_entity.pdbx_description
1 polymer ?
#
loop_
_entity_poly.entity_id
_entity_poly.type
_entity_poly.pdbx_seq_one_letter_code
_entity_poly.pdbx_strand_id
1 'polypeptide(L)' 'MLKPLRETAEAISRELGFTVREASGT' A
#
# COMPACT_ATOMS: atom_id res chain seq x y z
N MET A 1 9.15 11.30 0.16
CA MET A 1 7.93 11.68 -0.58
C MET A 1 7.46 10.43 -1.33
N LEU A 2 6.51 9.67 -0.76
CA LEU A 2 6.10 8.32 -1.24
C LEU A 2 4.60 8.24 -1.59
N LYS A 3 3.88 9.37 -1.63
CA LYS A 3 2.42 9.42 -1.90
C LYS A 3 2.00 8.55 -3.10
N PRO A 4 2.71 8.58 -4.25
CA PRO A 4 2.33 7.75 -5.41
C PRO A 4 2.41 6.23 -5.14
N LEU A 5 3.39 5.79 -4.35
CA LEU A 5 3.58 4.36 -4.05
C LEU A 5 2.48 3.83 -3.14
N ARG A 6 2.11 4.62 -2.12
CA ARG A 6 1.04 4.25 -1.19
C ARG A 6 -0.31 4.18 -1.91
N GLU A 7 -0.63 5.19 -2.71
CA GLU A 7 -1.87 5.22 -3.50
C GLU A 7 -1.97 4.01 -4.44
N THR A 8 -0.86 3.65 -5.09
CA THR A 8 -0.78 2.46 -5.96
C THR A 8 -0.99 1.17 -5.18
N ALA A 9 -0.32 1.02 -4.03
CA ALA A 9 -0.47 -0.16 -3.18
C ALA A 9 -1.90 -0.31 -2.64
N GLU A 10 -2.55 0.80 -2.28
CA GLU A 10 -3.94 0.82 -1.82
C GLU A 10 -4.93 0.44 -2.92
N ALA A 11 -4.69 0.87 -4.16
CA ALA A 11 -5.53 0.53 -5.31
C ALA A 11 -5.49 -0.98 -5.61
N ILE A 12 -4.27 -1.54 -5.73
CA ILE A 12 -4.07 -2.97 -6.01
C ILE A 12 -4.63 -3.83 -4.87
N SER A 13 -4.41 -3.42 -3.61
CA SER A 13 -4.87 -4.19 -2.45
C SER A 13 -6.39 -4.28 -2.39
N ARG A 14 -7.12 -3.22 -2.74
CA ARG A 14 -8.59 -3.24 -2.82
C ARG A 14 -9.10 -4.20 -3.89
N GLU A 15 -8.46 -4.22 -5.06
CA GLU A 15 -8.84 -5.11 -6.16
C GLU A 15 -8.66 -6.59 -5.79
N LEU A 16 -7.61 -6.90 -5.03
CA LEU A 16 -7.27 -8.27 -4.63
C LEU A 16 -7.88 -8.70 -3.28
N GLY A 17 -8.58 -7.80 -2.57
CA GLY A 17 -9.14 -8.07 -1.25
C GLY A 17 -8.10 -8.14 -0.11
N PHE A 18 -6.91 -7.57 -0.32
CA PHE A 18 -5.85 -7.47 0.70
C PHE A 18 -5.86 -6.10 1.40
N THR A 19 -5.17 -6.02 2.54
CA THR A 19 -4.98 -4.77 3.29
C THR A 19 -3.52 -4.35 3.29
N VAL A 20 -3.23 -3.09 2.94
CA VAL A 20 -1.88 -2.52 3.02
C VAL A 20 -1.50 -2.28 4.48
N ARG A 21 -0.29 -2.71 4.88
CA ARG A 21 0.33 -2.33 6.16
C ARG A 21 1.69 -1.70 5.89
N GLU A 22 1.99 -0.61 6.57
CA GLU A 22 3.32 -0.01 6.50
C GLU A 22 4.34 -0.96 7.15
N ALA A 23 5.39 -1.29 6.41
CA ALA A 23 6.49 -2.08 6.94
C ALA A 23 7.31 -1.20 7.89
N SER A 24 7.34 -1.55 9.17
CA SER A 24 8.26 -0.95 10.15
C SER A 24 9.64 -1.58 9.95
N GLY A 25 10.44 -1.03 9.05
CA GLY A 25 11.85 -1.40 8.93
C GLY A 25 12.66 -0.80 10.07
N THR A 26 13.35 -1.64 10.84
CA THR A 26 14.45 -1.25 11.76
C THR A 26 15.74 -1.02 11.02
#